data_AF-A0A2C6BAM1-F1
#
_entry.id   AF-A0A2C6BAM1-F1
#
_cell.length_a   1.000
_cell.length_b   1.000
_cell.length_c   1.000
_cell.angle_alpha   90.00
_cell.angle_beta   90.00
_cell.angle_gamma   90.00
#
_symmetry.space_group_name_H-M   'P 1'
#
loop_
_entity.id
_entity.type
_entity.pdbx_description
1 polymer ?
#
loop_
_entity_poly.entity_id
_entity_poly.type
_entity_poly.pdbx_seq_one_letter_code
_entity_poly.pdbx_strand_id
1 'polypeptide(L)'
;MLKAKFIDKILEVMQEEADRIWIDNKEVTVCFKDSKDVEGNAEILKHIYALKLNEVVGDYRISINYEFKNIEIHKNNKLVSLRGFGRYGVTGLWTMILEEIEKDKKGDK
;
A
#
# COMPACT_ATOMS: atom_id res chain seq x y z
N MET A 1 -1.71 15.73 6.15
CA MET A 1 -2.80 14.97 6.81
C MET A 1 -2.22 14.07 7.88
N LEU A 2 -2.63 14.23 9.14
CA LEU A 2 -2.19 13.37 10.26
C LEU A 2 -2.47 11.88 10.00
N LYS A 3 -3.60 11.58 9.35
CA LYS A 3 -4.00 10.20 8.98
C LYS A 3 -3.03 9.51 8.01
N ALA A 4 -2.46 10.23 7.03
CA ALA A 4 -1.55 9.63 6.06
C ALA A 4 -0.23 9.19 6.73
N LYS A 5 0.34 10.05 7.58
CA LYS A 5 1.56 9.74 8.35
C LYS A 5 1.39 8.54 9.29
N PHE A 6 0.19 8.35 9.83
CA PHE A 6 -0.12 7.19 10.65
C PHE A 6 -0.10 5.89 9.82
N ILE A 7 -0.79 5.89 8.67
CA ILE A 7 -0.78 4.75 7.75
C ILE A 7 0.63 4.47 7.24
N ASP A 8 1.42 5.51 6.93
CA ASP A 8 2.82 5.36 6.53
C ASP A 8 3.63 4.59 7.58
N LYS A 9 3.42 4.84 8.87
CA LYS A 9 4.13 4.08 9.92
C LYS A 9 3.68 2.64 10.04
N ILE A 10 2.42 2.34 9.80
CA ILE A 10 1.95 0.96 9.74
C ILE A 10 2.61 0.25 8.55
N LEU A 11 2.54 0.84 7.35
CA LEU A 11 3.14 0.25 6.15
C LEU A 11 4.67 0.14 6.23
N GLU A 12 5.33 1.03 6.97
CA GLU A 12 6.76 0.95 7.26
C GLU A 12 7.08 -0.29 8.11
N VAL A 13 6.30 -0.55 9.17
CA VAL A 13 6.49 -1.74 10.03
C VAL A 13 6.11 -3.03 9.27
N MET A 14 5.10 -2.98 8.41
CA MET A 14 4.67 -4.12 7.60
C MET A 14 5.77 -4.69 6.69
N GLN A 15 6.84 -3.94 6.41
CA GLN A 15 7.98 -4.47 5.66
C GLN A 15 8.67 -5.65 6.36
N GLU A 16 8.57 -5.73 7.69
CA GLU A 16 9.13 -6.82 8.48
C GLU A 16 8.26 -8.08 8.35
N GLU A 17 6.95 -7.90 8.27
CA GLU A 17 5.95 -8.97 8.33
C GLU A 17 5.48 -9.49 6.96
N ALA A 18 5.52 -8.65 5.92
CA ALA A 18 4.97 -8.96 4.61
C ALA A 18 5.99 -8.83 3.48
N ASP A 19 5.90 -9.75 2.51
CA ASP A 19 6.60 -9.62 1.23
C ASP A 19 5.86 -8.65 0.31
N ARG A 20 4.52 -8.64 0.39
CA ARG A 20 3.68 -7.83 -0.49
C ARG A 20 2.32 -7.51 0.12
N ILE A 21 1.79 -6.34 -0.24
CA ILE A 21 0.41 -5.93 0.04
C ILE A 21 -0.26 -5.54 -1.28
N TRP A 22 -1.46 -6.06 -1.52
CA TRP A 22 -2.35 -5.63 -2.59
C TRP A 22 -3.57 -4.92 -2.02
N ILE A 23 -4.00 -3.86 -2.69
CA ILE A 23 -5.17 -3.07 -2.32
C ILE A 23 -5.96 -2.83 -3.59
N ASP A 24 -7.24 -3.22 -3.61
CA ASP A 24 -8.18 -2.84 -4.66
C ASP A 24 -9.48 -2.29 -4.04
N ASN A 25 -10.51 -2.06 -4.87
CA ASN A 25 -11.79 -1.51 -4.39
C ASN A 25 -12.61 -2.51 -3.56
N LYS A 26 -12.21 -3.77 -3.47
CA LYS A 26 -12.90 -4.82 -2.71
C LYS A 26 -12.22 -5.03 -1.37
N GLU A 27 -10.91 -5.28 -1.38
CA GLU A 27 -10.20 -5.72 -0.18
C GLU A 27 -8.73 -5.30 -0.14
N VAL A 28 -8.10 -5.60 1.01
CA VAL A 28 -6.66 -5.56 1.19
C VAL A 28 -6.17 -7.00 1.37
N THR A 29 -5.15 -7.39 0.62
CA THR A 29 -4.56 -8.73 0.72
C THR A 29 -3.09 -8.59 1.10
N VAL A 30 -2.66 -9.33 2.13
CA VAL A 30 -1.29 -9.31 2.63
C VAL A 30 -0.65 -10.68 2.39
N CYS A 31 0.49 -10.68 1.70
CA CYS A 31 1.37 -11.84 1.61
C CYS A 31 2.38 -11.78 2.75
N PHE A 32 2.09 -12.47 3.84
CA PHE A 32 2.99 -12.55 5.00
C PHE A 32 4.22 -13.41 4.68
N LYS A 33 5.36 -13.04 5.27
CA LYS A 33 6.61 -13.78 5.15
C LYS A 33 6.52 -15.13 5.87
N ASP A 34 6.03 -15.12 7.11
CA ASP A 34 5.76 -16.36 7.85
C ASP A 34 4.26 -16.70 7.80
N SER A 35 3.89 -17.45 6.76
CA SER A 35 2.52 -17.94 6.59
C SER A 35 2.08 -18.97 7.64
N LYS A 36 3.00 -19.49 8.47
CA LYS A 36 2.67 -20.47 9.52
C LYS A 36 2.17 -19.81 10.80
N ASP A 37 2.47 -18.53 11.03
CA ASP A 37 1.96 -17.76 12.17
C ASP A 37 0.50 -17.31 11.93
N VAL A 38 -0.43 -18.25 12.03
CA VAL A 38 -1.85 -17.99 11.75
C VAL A 38 -2.45 -16.96 12.71
N GLU A 39 -2.06 -16.98 13.99
CA GLU A 39 -2.63 -16.09 15.02
C GLU A 39 -2.10 -14.66 14.90
N GLY A 40 -0.78 -14.50 14.78
CA GLY A 40 -0.15 -13.19 14.58
C GLY A 40 -0.63 -12.52 13.29
N ASN A 41 -0.66 -13.27 12.19
CA ASN A 41 -1.16 -12.76 10.90
C ASN A 41 -2.63 -12.33 10.99
N ALA A 42 -3.48 -13.09 11.69
CA ALA A 42 -4.87 -12.72 11.88
C ALA A 42 -5.04 -11.41 12.68
N GLU A 43 -4.21 -11.19 13.71
CA GLU A 43 -4.25 -9.96 14.50
C GLU A 43 -3.76 -8.74 13.71
N ILE A 44 -2.69 -8.89 12.90
CA ILE A 44 -2.23 -7.83 12.00
C ILE A 44 -3.31 -7.48 10.97
N LEU A 45 -3.99 -8.48 10.39
CA LEU A 45 -5.07 -8.25 9.42
C LEU A 45 -6.22 -7.44 10.01
N LYS A 46 -6.62 -7.67 11.27
CA LYS A 46 -7.66 -6.84 11.93
C LYS A 46 -7.29 -5.36 11.92
N HIS A 47 -6.04 -5.05 12.22
CA HIS A 47 -5.53 -3.67 12.23
C HIS A 47 -5.50 -3.08 10.83
N ILE A 48 -5.02 -3.84 9.83
CA ILE A 48 -4.99 -3.40 8.42
C ILE A 48 -6.40 -3.15 7.88
N TYR A 49 -7.37 -4.03 8.15
CA TYR A 49 -8.74 -3.87 7.69
C TYR A 49 -9.47 -2.70 8.35
N ALA A 50 -9.14 -2.38 9.60
CA ALA A 50 -9.66 -1.19 10.26
C ALA A 50 -9.24 0.12 9.57
N LEU A 51 -8.15 0.13 8.79
CA LEU A 51 -7.71 1.31 8.03
C LEU A 51 -8.57 1.62 6.81
N LYS A 52 -9.34 0.65 6.30
CA LYS A 52 -10.23 0.80 5.13
C LYS A 52 -9.51 1.39 3.89
N LEU A 53 -8.30 0.90 3.61
CA LEU A 53 -7.47 1.44 2.52
C LEU A 53 -8.15 1.26 1.14
N ASN A 54 -8.89 0.18 0.95
CA ASN A 54 -9.72 -0.11 -0.23
C ASN A 54 -10.72 1.02 -0.54
N GLU A 55 -11.38 1.56 0.50
CA GLU A 55 -12.33 2.68 0.34
C GLU A 55 -11.63 3.96 -0.12
N VAL A 56 -10.37 4.16 0.29
CA VAL A 56 -9.59 5.36 -0.04
C VAL A 56 -9.03 5.31 -1.45
N VAL A 57 -8.53 4.15 -1.90
CA VAL A 57 -7.97 4.02 -3.25
C VAL A 57 -9.05 4.01 -4.32
N GLY A 58 -10.28 3.62 -4.01
CA GLY A 58 -11.37 3.56 -5.00
C GLY A 58 -11.00 2.63 -6.16
N ASP A 59 -11.22 3.05 -7.41
CA ASP A 59 -11.01 2.21 -8.60
C ASP A 59 -9.54 1.94 -8.97
N TYR A 60 -8.59 2.38 -8.15
CA TYR A 60 -7.17 2.10 -8.33
C TYR A 60 -6.82 0.75 -7.70
N ARG A 61 -5.85 0.04 -8.30
CA ARG A 61 -5.24 -1.16 -7.71
C ARG A 61 -3.80 -0.87 -7.36
N ILE A 62 -3.42 -1.12 -6.12
CA ILE A 62 -2.10 -0.84 -5.59
C ILE A 62 -1.41 -2.15 -5.24
N SER A 63 -0.15 -2.28 -5.61
CA SER A 63 0.73 -3.35 -5.14
C SER A 63 1.96 -2.72 -4.50
N ILE A 64 2.13 -2.93 -3.20
CA ILE A 64 3.33 -2.57 -2.44
C ILE A 64 4.16 -3.85 -2.29
N ASN A 65 5.31 -3.91 -2.94
CA ASN A 65 6.20 -5.05 -2.90
C ASN A 65 7.46 -4.69 -2.11
N TYR A 66 7.63 -5.34 -0.95
CA TYR A 66 8.75 -5.12 -0.04
C TYR A 66 10.00 -5.89 -0.47
N GLU A 67 9.84 -7.06 -1.08
CA GLU A 67 10.95 -7.86 -1.63
C GLU A 67 11.72 -7.09 -2.72
N PHE A 68 11.01 -6.55 -3.70
CA PHE A 68 11.61 -5.79 -4.82
C PHE A 68 11.59 -4.27 -4.60
N LYS A 69 11.11 -3.82 -3.44
CA LYS A 69 11.03 -2.41 -3.04
C LYS A 69 10.40 -1.52 -4.11
N ASN A 70 9.23 -1.91 -4.60
CA ASN A 70 8.50 -1.14 -5.61
C ASN A 70 7.01 -1.02 -5.28
N ILE A 71 6.41 0.08 -5.73
CA ILE A 71 4.97 0.27 -5.71
C ILE A 71 4.48 0.30 -7.15
N GLU A 72 3.39 -0.40 -7.42
CA GLU A 72 2.65 -0.28 -8.66
C GLU A 72 1.24 0.25 -8.38
N ILE A 73 0.82 1.21 -9.21
CA ILE A 73 -0.49 1.85 -9.13
C ILE A 73 -1.13 1.68 -10.51
N HIS A 74 -2.18 0.88 -10.56
CA HIS A 74 -2.91 0.54 -11.78
C HIS A 74 -4.28 1.22 -11.76
N LYS A 75 -4.68 1.80 -12.90
CA LYS A 75 -6.06 2.27 -13.13
C LYS A 75 -6.40 2.12 -14.59
N ASN A 76 -7.42 1.33 -14.91
CA ASN A 76 -7.75 0.95 -16.28
C ASN A 76 -6.51 0.40 -17.00
N ASN A 77 -6.09 1.04 -18.11
CA ASN A 77 -4.90 0.66 -18.88
C ASN A 77 -3.63 1.47 -18.50
N LYS A 78 -3.69 2.29 -17.45
CA LYS A 78 -2.54 3.07 -16.97
C LYS A 78 -1.83 2.35 -15.82
N LEU A 79 -0.50 2.39 -15.85
CA LEU A 79 0.40 1.88 -14.81
C LEU A 79 1.41 2.95 -14.43
N VAL A 80 1.49 3.27 -13.14
CA VAL A 80 2.61 4.00 -12.53
C VAL A 80 3.44 3.04 -11.71
N SER A 81 4.75 2.99 -11.95
CA SER A 81 5.69 2.14 -11.22
C SER A 81 6.72 3.00 -10.49
N LEU A 82 6.71 2.95 -9.16
CA LEU A 82 7.64 3.66 -8.29
C LEU A 82 8.70 2.66 -7.81
N ARG A 83 9.91 2.69 -8.40
CA ARG A 83 11.02 1.78 -8.06
C ARG A 83 11.82 2.28 -6.86
N GLY A 84 12.39 1.35 -6.08
CA GLY A 84 13.20 1.64 -4.90
C GLY A 84 12.43 2.37 -3.78
N PHE A 85 11.10 2.20 -3.75
CA PHE A 85 10.17 3.00 -2.97
C PHE A 85 10.31 4.53 -3.15
N GLY A 86 10.83 4.97 -4.29
CA GLY A 86 10.92 6.40 -4.62
C GLY A 86 11.74 7.22 -3.61
N ARG A 87 11.41 8.51 -3.49
CA ARG A 87 12.20 9.49 -2.69
C ARG A 87 12.10 9.32 -1.18
N TYR A 88 11.08 8.61 -0.69
CA TYR A 88 10.82 8.46 0.75
C TYR A 88 11.34 7.13 1.33
N GLY A 89 11.81 6.22 0.46
CA GLY A 89 12.14 4.86 0.88
C GLY A 89 10.89 4.14 1.41
N VAL A 90 11.07 3.24 2.37
CA VAL A 90 9.95 2.50 2.98
C VAL A 90 9.08 3.36 3.91
N THR A 91 9.55 4.56 4.29
CA THR A 91 8.73 5.57 4.96
C THR A 91 7.89 6.30 3.89
N GLY A 92 6.68 6.75 4.21
CA GLY A 92 5.93 7.61 3.28
C GLY A 92 5.26 6.89 2.09
N LEU A 93 5.21 5.55 2.08
CA LEU A 93 4.63 4.74 1.00
C LEU A 93 3.19 5.16 0.66
N TRP A 94 2.36 5.34 1.68
CA TRP A 94 0.97 5.74 1.51
C TRP A 94 0.86 7.17 0.98
N THR A 95 1.68 8.06 1.50
CA THR A 95 1.73 9.44 1.01
C THR A 95 2.08 9.48 -0.48
N MET A 96 3.06 8.70 -0.95
CA MET A 96 3.38 8.59 -2.38
C MET A 96 2.22 8.08 -3.22
N ILE A 97 1.53 7.03 -2.76
CA ILE A 97 0.36 6.47 -3.45
C ILE A 97 -0.72 7.54 -3.63
N LEU A 98 -1.02 8.30 -2.57
CA LEU A 98 -2.00 9.37 -2.63
C LEU A 98 -1.56 10.52 -3.55
N GLU A 99 -0.27 10.88 -3.55
CA GLU A 99 0.28 11.90 -4.46
C GLU A 99 0.08 11.51 -5.93
N GLU A 100 0.38 10.26 -6.31
CA GLU A 100 0.21 9.77 -7.68
C GLU A 100 -1.28 9.67 -8.09
N ILE A 101 -2.14 9.19 -7.18
CA ILE A 101 -3.59 9.17 -7.41
C ILE A 101 -4.13 10.59 -7.65
N GLU A 102 -3.69 11.55 -6.84
CA GLU A 102 -4.12 12.95 -6.94
C GLU A 102 -3.64 13.60 -8.24
N LYS A 103 -2.42 13.29 -8.70
CA LYS A 103 -1.90 13.75 -10.01
C LYS A 103 -2.78 13.22 -11.16
N ASP A 104 -3.07 11.91 -11.19
CA ASP A 104 -3.93 11.33 -12.24
C ASP A 104 -5.35 11.94 -12.21
N LYS A 105 -5.91 12.20 -11.02
CA LYS A 105 -7.24 12.84 -10.88
C LYS A 105 -7.28 14.28 -11.40
N LYS A 106 -6.19 15.04 -11.23
CA LYS A 106 -6.10 16.43 -11.72
C LYS A 106 -5.90 16.52 -13.24
N GLY A 107 -5.62 15.38 -13.89
CA GLY A 107 -5.18 15.30 -15.28
C GLY A 107 -3.77 15.87 -15.37
N ASP A 108 -2.79 15.02 -15.68
CA ASP A 108 -1.38 15.43 -15.83
C ASP A 108 -1.29 16.72 -16.68
N LYS A 109 -0.92 17.83 -16.02
CA LYS A 109 -0.49 19.08 -16.66
C LYS A 109 1.02 19.16 -16.63
#